data_AF-A0A0F3L0E6-F1
#
_entry.id   AF-A0A0F3L0E6-F1
#
_cell.length_a   1.000
_cell.length_b   1.000
_cell.length_c   1.000
_cell.angle_alpha   90.00
_cell.angle_beta   90.00
_cell.angle_gamma   90.00
#
_symmetry.space_group_name_H-M   'P 1'
#
loop_
_entity.id
_entity.type
_entity.pdbx_description
1 polymer ?
#
loop_
_entity_poly.entity_id
_entity_poly.type
_entity_poly.pdbx_seq_one_letter_code
_entity_poly.pdbx_strand_id
1 'polypeptide(L)' 'MPVQNARHQNLKKVLAQLKREGIVGFADQAEHLGNVTPGKLSAMAHGAPIDVLFSEHVEWVLHRRRGWMDELHEDDPLEA' A
#
# COMPACT_ATOMS: atom_id res chain seq x y z
N MET A 1 -12.14 -4.91 -11.46
CA MET A 1 -12.72 -5.54 -10.25
C MET A 1 -12.68 -4.51 -9.13
N PRO A 2 -13.77 -4.30 -8.37
CA PRO A 2 -13.85 -3.30 -7.31
C PRO A 2 -12.67 -3.33 -6.31
N VAL A 3 -12.21 -4.54 -5.97
CA VAL A 3 -11.10 -4.77 -5.02
C VAL A 3 -9.76 -4.19 -5.50
N GLN A 4 -9.42 -4.32 -6.79
CA GLN A 4 -8.14 -3.77 -7.28
C GLN A 4 -8.13 -2.24 -7.25
N ASN A 5 -9.28 -1.60 -7.53
CA ASN A 5 -9.40 -0.15 -7.40
C ASN A 5 -9.16 0.29 -5.95
N ALA A 6 -9.75 -0.41 -4.97
CA ALA A 6 -9.51 -0.15 -3.55
C ALA A 6 -8.02 -0.28 -3.20
N ARG A 7 -7.38 -1.39 -3.58
CA ARG A 7 -5.95 -1.64 -3.33
C ARG A 7 -5.05 -0.54 -3.91
N HIS A 8 -5.33 -0.07 -5.13
CA HIS A 8 -4.55 1.00 -5.75
C HIS A 8 -4.75 2.34 -5.04
N GLN A 9 -5.98 2.69 -4.65
CA GLN A 9 -6.23 3.93 -3.90
C GLN A 9 -5.55 3.89 -2.54
N ASN A 10 -5.66 2.76 -1.84
CA ASN A 10 -5.06 2.58 -0.53
C ASN A 10 -3.52 2.57 -0.63
N LEU A 11 -2.93 1.88 -1.60
CA LEU A 11 -1.49 1.91 -1.83
C LEU A 11 -0.98 3.34 -2.07
N LYS A 12 -1.69 4.15 -2.86
CA LYS A 12 -1.31 5.57 -3.06
C LYS A 12 -1.29 6.35 -1.75
N LYS A 13 -2.30 6.16 -0.88
CA LYS A 13 -2.35 6.78 0.44
C LYS A 13 -1.17 6.33 1.31
N VAL A 14 -0.85 5.04 1.31
CA VAL A 14 0.30 4.47 2.04
C VAL A 14 1.62 5.09 1.57
N LEU A 15 1.88 5.10 0.26
CA LEU A 15 3.12 5.68 -0.27
C LEU A 15 3.23 7.19 -0.01
N ALA A 16 2.10 7.90 0.00
CA ALA A 16 2.06 9.31 0.38
C ALA A 16 2.33 9.52 1.88
N GLN A 17 1.82 8.66 2.75
CA GLN A 17 2.13 8.68 4.18
C GLN A 17 3.62 8.42 4.43
N LEU A 18 4.19 7.34 3.88
CA LEU A 18 5.61 7.02 4.01
C LEU A 18 6.49 8.20 3.58
N LYS A 19 6.11 8.87 2.49
CA LYS A 19 6.81 10.08 2.03
C LYS A 19 6.75 11.22 3.06
N ARG A 20 5.62 11.42 3.75
CA ARG A 20 5.50 12.43 4.83
C ARG A 20 6.32 12.06 6.07
N GLU A 21 6.53 10.77 6.31
CA GLU A 21 7.38 10.25 7.39
C GLU A 21 8.88 10.24 7.03
N GLY A 22 9.24 10.68 5.82
CA GLY A 22 10.64 10.78 5.36
C GLY A 22 11.15 9.55 4.61
N ILE A 23 10.31 8.53 4.39
CA ILE A 23 10.64 7.33 3.61
C ILE A 23 10.26 7.60 2.15
N VAL A 24 11.23 8.06 1.37
CA VAL A 24 11.02 8.64 0.04
C VAL A 24 11.61 7.75 -1.06
N GLY A 25 10.78 7.42 -2.04
CA GLY A 25 11.20 6.66 -3.22
C GLY A 25 10.96 5.17 -3.06
N PHE A 26 10.80 4.48 -4.19
CA PHE A 26 10.37 3.08 -4.18
C PHE A 26 11.38 2.11 -3.56
N ALA A 27 12.67 2.49 -3.47
CA ALA A 27 13.68 1.68 -2.80
C ALA A 27 13.39 1.59 -1.30
N ASP A 28 13.43 2.73 -0.63
CA ASP A 28 13.20 2.85 0.82
C ASP A 28 11.77 2.43 1.20
N GLN A 29 10.79 2.74 0.36
CA GLN A 29 9.40 2.33 0.60
C GLN A 29 9.21 0.81 0.46
N ALA A 30 9.90 0.16 -0.48
CA ALA A 30 9.86 -1.30 -0.59
C ALA A 30 10.61 -1.98 0.56
N GLU A 31 11.70 -1.39 1.03
CA GLU A 31 12.43 -1.86 2.21
C GLU A 31 11.54 -1.76 3.47
N HIS A 32 10.87 -0.62 3.67
CA HIS A 32 9.97 -0.42 4.80
C HIS A 32 8.74 -1.34 4.75
N LEU A 33 8.09 -1.44 3.59
CA LEU A 33 6.90 -2.28 3.42
C LEU A 33 7.22 -3.77 3.42
N GLY A 34 8.45 -4.17 3.12
CA GLY A 34 8.85 -5.56 3.04
C GLY A 34 8.15 -6.34 1.91
N ASN A 35 8.62 -7.56 1.66
CA ASN A 35 8.02 -8.54 0.76
C ASN A 35 7.71 -8.03 -0.68
N VAL A 36 8.40 -6.99 -1.13
CA VAL A 36 8.24 -6.40 -2.46
C VAL A 36 9.57 -5.83 -2.93
N THR A 37 9.86 -5.92 -4.22
CA THR A 37 11.01 -5.23 -4.81
C THR A 37 10.63 -3.80 -5.20
N PRO A 38 11.58 -2.86 -5.29
CA PRO A 38 11.29 -1.49 -5.70
C PRO A 38 10.60 -1.42 -7.08
N GLY A 39 11.03 -2.28 -8.02
CA GLY A 39 10.43 -2.38 -9.35
C GLY A 39 8.99 -2.88 -9.31
N LYS A 40 8.68 -3.90 -8.49
CA LYS A 40 7.31 -4.42 -8.33
C LYS A 40 6.41 -3.39 -7.64
N LEU A 41 6.92 -2.69 -6.63
CA LEU A 41 6.20 -1.61 -5.94
C LEU A 41 5.85 -0.46 -6.89
N SER A 42 6.83 -0.03 -7.70
CA SER A 42 6.63 0.97 -8.74
C SER A 42 5.57 0.52 -9.76
N ALA A 43 5.64 -0.72 -10.24
CA ALA A 43 4.64 -1.24 -11.18
C ALA A 43 3.22 -1.20 -10.59
N MET A 44 3.05 -1.61 -9.33
CA MET A 44 1.75 -1.56 -8.63
C MET A 44 1.26 -0.13 -8.43
N ALA A 45 2.14 0.82 -8.10
CA ALA A 45 1.80 2.24 -8.00
C ALA A 45 1.30 2.82 -9.34
N HIS A 46 1.75 2.26 -10.46
CA HIS A 46 1.34 2.63 -11.82
C HIS A 46 0.19 1.75 -12.38
N GLY A 47 -0.48 0.96 -11.53
CA GLY A 47 -1.69 0.23 -11.89
C GLY A 47 -1.51 -1.25 -12.22
N ALA A 48 -0.31 -1.81 -12.05
CA ALA A 48 -0.15 -3.26 -12.11
C ALA A 48 -0.97 -3.94 -11.01
N PRO A 49 -1.45 -5.18 -11.21
CA PRO A 49 -2.24 -5.88 -10.22
C PRO A 49 -1.53 -6.01 -8.87
N ILE A 50 -2.28 -5.77 -7.80
CA ILE A 50 -1.82 -5.98 -6.43
C ILE A 50 -2.31 -7.34 -5.96
N ASP A 51 -1.38 -8.26 -5.74
CA ASP A 51 -1.71 -9.61 -5.26
C ASP A 51 -2.16 -9.61 -3.79
N VAL A 52 -2.90 -10.66 -3.41
CA VAL A 52 -3.48 -10.80 -2.07
C VAL A 52 -2.40 -10.84 -0.99
N LEU A 53 -1.27 -11.50 -1.24
CA LEU A 53 -0.21 -11.66 -0.25
C LEU A 53 0.47 -10.34 0.07
N PHE A 54 0.75 -9.52 -0.95
CA PHE A 54 1.27 -8.17 -0.74
C PHE A 54 0.24 -7.28 -0.02
N SER A 55 -1.03 -7.39 -0.39
CA SER A 55 -2.13 -6.68 0.25
C SER A 55 -2.20 -6.97 1.76
N GLU A 56 -2.27 -8.24 2.14
CA GLU A 56 -2.29 -8.68 3.54
C GLU A 56 -1.00 -8.32 4.29
N HIS A 57 0.15 -8.29 3.61
CA HIS A 57 1.41 -7.87 4.21
C HIS A 57 1.42 -6.37 4.55
N VAL A 58 0.94 -5.51 3.64
CA VAL A 58 0.80 -4.07 3.91
C VAL A 58 -0.13 -3.82 5.10
N GLU A 59 -1.23 -4.57 5.19
CA GLU A 59 -2.15 -4.50 6.35
C GLU A 59 -1.42 -4.82 7.66
N TRP A 60 -0.60 -5.88 7.66
CA TRP A 60 0.19 -6.26 8.83
C TRP A 60 1.23 -5.20 9.22
N VAL A 61 2.01 -4.68 8.25
CA VAL A 61 3.03 -3.63 8.50
C VAL A 61 2.42 -2.37 9.10
N LEU A 62 1.25 -1.97 8.59
CA LEU A 62 0.55 -0.76 9.03
C LEU A 62 -0.38 -0.99 10.23
N HIS A 63 -0.35 -2.17 10.84
CA HIS A 63 -1.23 -2.55 11.96
C HIS A 63 -2.72 -2.33 11.66
N ARG A 64 -3.13 -2.58 10.41
CA ARG A 64 -4.53 -2.46 9.96
C ARG A 64 -5.25 -3.79 10.05
N ARG A 65 -6.59 -3.72 10.13
CA ARG A 65 -7.44 -4.92 10.11
C ARG A 65 -7.26 -5.67 8.79
N ARG A 66 -7.46 -6.99 8.83
CA ARG A 66 -7.53 -7.80 7.61
C ARG A 66 -8.59 -7.28 6.65
N GLY A 67 -8.24 -7.18 5.37
CA GLY A 67 -9.10 -6.68 4.30
C GLY A 67 -9.16 -5.16 4.20
N TRP A 68 -8.39 -4.42 5.01
CA TRP A 68 -8.32 -2.96 4.89
C TRP A 68 -7.86 -2.52 3.49
N MET A 69 -6.93 -3.21 2.85
CA MET A 69 -6.50 -2.86 1.49
C MET A 69 -7.59 -3.13 0.43
N ASP A 70 -8.60 -3.95 0.74
CA ASP A 70 -9.60 -4.45 -0.21
C ASP A 70 -10.87 -3.58 -0.28
N GLU A 71 -11.01 -2.62 0.64
CA GLU A 71 -12.17 -1.75 0.76
C GLU A 71 -11.79 -0.27 0.57
N LEU A 72 -12.71 0.53 0.05
CA LEU A 72 -12.52 1.98 -0.03
C LEU A 72 -12.87 2.61 1.33
N HIS A 73 -11.95 3.44 1.82
CA HIS A 73 -12.17 4.22 3.03
C HIS A 73 -12.26 5.68 2.64
N GLU A 74 -13.48 6.16 2.40
CA GLU A 74 -13.72 7.55 1.97
C GLU A 74 -13.29 8.55 3.05
N ASP A 75 -13.33 8.15 4.33
CA ASP A 75 -13.06 9.03 5.49
C ASP A 75 -12.13 8.45 6.56
N ASP A 76 -11.47 7.30 6.34
CA ASP A 76 -10.54 6.74 7.34
C ASP A 76 -9.13 7.31 7.10
N PRO A 77 -8.65 8.25 7.94
CA PRO A 77 -7.27 8.70 7.84
C PRO A 77 -6.35 7.49 8.09
N LEU A 78 -5.23 7.47 7.38
CA LEU A 78 -4.12 6.58 7.69
C LEU A 78 -3.46 6.89 9.06
N GLU A 79 -4.08 7.74 9.89
CA GLU A 79 -3.64 8.09 11.22
C GLU A 79 -4.41 7.26 12.25
N ALA A 80 -3.67 6.37 12.91
CA ALA A 80 -4.00 5.83 14.23
C ALA A 80 -2.77 6.06 15.11
#